data_AF-A0A9P7YYK9-F1
#
_entry.id   AF-A0A9P7YYK9-F1
#
_cell.length_a   1.000
_cell.length_b   1.000
_cell.length_c   1.000
_cell.angle_alpha   90.00
_cell.angle_beta   90.00
_cell.angle_gamma   90.00
#
_symmetry.space_group_name_H-M   'P 1'
#
loop_
_entity.id
_entity.type
_entity.pdbx_description
1 polymer ?
#
loop_
_entity_poly.entity_id
_entity_poly.type
_entity_poly.pdbx_seq_one_letter_code
_entity_poly.pdbx_strand_id
1 'polypeptide(L)'
;MALGVLFDFKGNSNVSVITPAADLIQEQWLVNTVNYEQPIDLFVVVIGHNPINPAHRSCKHFRRLTKSYAILRPDIPIQILGGHVHIRDLVVYNDKLTGLEPDGHLPLT
;
A
#
# COMPACT_ATOMS: atom_id res chain seq x y z
N MET A 1 -2.07 12.42 4.01
CA MET A 1 -0.70 11.88 4.13
C MET A 1 -0.47 10.81 3.07
N ALA A 2 0.72 10.72 2.47
CA ALA A 2 1.02 9.71 1.46
C ALA A 2 2.28 8.88 1.80
N LEU A 3 2.22 7.58 1.51
CA LEU A 3 3.29 6.60 1.79
C LEU A 3 3.48 5.68 0.59
N GLY A 4 4.74 5.39 0.26
CA GLY A 4 5.13 4.46 -0.79
C GLY A 4 5.75 3.20 -0.25
N VAL A 5 5.22 2.03 -0.65
CA VAL A 5 5.72 0.72 -0.23
C VAL A 5 5.88 -0.17 -1.45
N LEU A 6 7.06 -0.76 -1.62
CA LEU A 6 7.29 -1.74 -2.68
C LEU A 6 6.86 -3.14 -2.19
N PHE A 7 6.48 -4.02 -3.11
CA PHE A 7 6.31 -5.44 -2.78
C PHE A 7 7.63 -6.07 -2.30
N ASP A 8 7.58 -7.30 -1.79
CA ASP A 8 8.79 -8.04 -1.38
C ASP A 8 9.65 -8.41 -2.61
N PHE A 9 10.34 -7.40 -3.14
CA PHE A 9 11.16 -7.49 -4.33
C PHE A 9 12.57 -7.94 -3.97
N LYS A 10 13.01 -9.03 -4.60
CA LYS A 10 14.34 -9.64 -4.36
C LYS A 10 15.32 -9.45 -5.51
N GLY A 11 14.91 -8.74 -6.56
CA GLY A 11 15.73 -8.51 -7.76
C GLY A 11 16.51 -7.19 -7.72
N ASN A 12 16.71 -6.60 -6.55
CA ASN A 12 17.40 -5.34 -6.39
C ASN A 12 18.92 -5.52 -6.53
N SER A 13 19.61 -4.52 -7.07
CA SER A 13 21.07 -4.51 -7.14
C SER A 13 21.67 -4.10 -5.79
N ASN A 14 22.98 -4.30 -5.63
CA ASN A 14 23.75 -3.97 -4.41
C ASN A 14 23.78 -2.46 -4.07
N VAL A 15 23.26 -1.59 -4.93
CA VAL A 15 23.15 -0.14 -4.65
C VAL A 15 21.81 0.25 -3.99
N SER A 16 20.97 -0.73 -3.68
CA SER A 16 19.67 -0.50 -3.03
C SER A 16 19.37 -1.56 -2.00
N VAL A 17 18.64 -1.16 -0.95
CA VAL A 17 18.17 -2.07 0.11
C VAL A 17 16.65 -2.06 0.09
N ILE A 18 16.05 -3.24 -0.05
CA ILE A 18 14.61 -3.42 0.09
C ILE A 18 14.33 -3.84 1.53
N THR A 19 13.60 -3.00 2.27
CA THR A 19 13.06 -3.36 3.58
C THR A 19 11.70 -4.03 3.37
N PRO A 20 11.53 -5.31 3.74
CA PRO A 20 10.25 -5.99 3.62
C PRO A 20 9.16 -5.26 4.40
N ALA A 21 7.94 -5.21 3.85
CA ALA A 21 6.81 -4.58 4.52
C ALA A 21 6.48 -5.21 5.89
N ALA A 22 6.90 -6.45 6.14
CA ALA A 22 6.78 -7.09 7.46
C ALA A 22 7.63 -6.40 8.55
N ASP A 23 8.82 -5.95 8.16
CA ASP A 23 9.77 -5.28 9.05
C ASP A 23 9.45 -3.80 9.14
N LEU A 24 9.02 -3.21 8.02
CA LEU A 24 8.56 -1.82 7.93
C LEU A 24 7.49 -1.48 8.99
N ILE A 25 6.55 -2.39 9.27
CA ILE A 25 5.50 -2.18 10.28
C ILE A 25 6.07 -1.92 11.70
N GLN A 26 7.27 -2.41 11.99
CA GLN A 26 7.93 -2.26 13.29
C GLN A 26 8.78 -0.99 13.39
N GLU A 27 9.01 -0.30 12.27
CA GLU A 27 9.83 0.91 12.23
C GLU A 27 9.15 2.06 12.98
N GLN A 28 9.88 2.68 13.91
CA GLN A 28 9.34 3.72 14.77
C GLN A 28 8.84 4.93 13.98
N TRP A 29 9.51 5.28 12.88
CA TRP A 29 9.08 6.39 12.04
C TRP A 29 7.70 6.12 11.41
N LEU A 30 7.40 4.86 11.04
CA LEU A 30 6.11 4.50 10.48
C LEU A 30 5.02 4.56 11.55
N VAL A 31 5.30 4.06 12.76
CA VAL A 31 4.41 4.20 13.93
C VAL A 31 4.12 5.68 14.21
N ASN A 32 5.14 6.55 14.14
CA ASN A 32 4.97 7.98 14.33
C ASN A 32 4.09 8.62 13.24
N THR A 33 4.14 8.12 11.99
CA THR A 33 3.22 8.60 10.93
C THR A 33 1.77 8.23 11.21
N VAL A 34 1.52 7.06 11.82
CA VAL A 34 0.16 6.66 12.22
C VAL A 34 -0.33 7.51 13.38
N ASN A 35 0.56 7.83 14.32
CA ASN A 35 0.27 8.61 15.52
C ASN A 35 0.42 10.13 15.31
N TYR A 36 0.45 10.60 14.06
CA TYR A 36 0.60 12.01 13.77
C TYR A 36 -0.54 12.83 14.42
N GLU A 37 -0.16 13.85 15.19
CA GLU A 37 -1.08 14.56 16.09
C GLU A 37 -2.03 15.51 15.34
N GLN A 38 -1.64 15.98 14.16
CA GLN A 38 -2.48 16.86 13.36
C GLN A 38 -3.57 16.08 12.60
N PRO A 39 -4.72 16.70 12.33
CA PRO A 39 -5.79 16.06 11.56
C PRO A 39 -5.28 15.63 10.18
N ILE A 40 -5.61 14.40 9.80
CA ILE A 40 -5.36 13.86 8.47
C ILE A 40 -6.71 13.50 7.89
N ASP A 41 -7.09 14.19 6.81
CA ASP A 41 -8.40 13.97 6.17
C ASP A 41 -8.39 12.77 5.22
N LEU A 42 -7.21 12.37 4.74
CA LEU A 42 -7.04 11.24 3.81
C LEU A 42 -5.64 10.62 3.93
N PHE A 43 -5.59 9.30 4.06
CA PHE A 43 -4.38 8.52 3.81
C PHE A 43 -4.39 8.01 2.37
N VAL A 44 -3.53 8.58 1.54
CA VAL A 44 -3.28 8.05 0.19
C VAL A 44 -2.05 7.15 0.28
N VAL A 45 -2.27 5.85 0.43
CA VAL A 45 -1.16 4.91 0.36
C VAL A 45 -0.91 4.67 -1.14
N VAL A 46 0.16 5.29 -1.66
CA VAL A 46 0.55 5.26 -3.07
C VAL A 46 1.57 4.17 -3.25
N ILE A 47 1.16 2.99 -3.70
CA ILE A 47 1.92 1.77 -3.51
C ILE A 47 2.31 1.21 -4.86
N GLY A 48 3.13 2.02 -5.55
CA GLY A 48 4.49 1.65 -5.92
C GLY A 48 4.74 0.26 -6.50
N HIS A 49 3.76 -0.39 -7.14
CA HIS A 49 3.86 -1.75 -7.71
C HIS A 49 3.53 -2.91 -6.73
N ASN A 50 2.46 -2.79 -5.94
CA ASN A 50 1.87 -3.93 -5.21
C ASN A 50 0.50 -4.31 -5.80
N PRO A 51 0.20 -5.61 -5.99
CA PRO A 51 -1.11 -6.05 -6.45
C PRO A 51 -2.16 -5.76 -5.38
N ILE A 52 -3.32 -5.24 -5.80
CA ILE A 52 -4.40 -4.90 -4.85
C ILE A 52 -5.28 -6.08 -4.48
N ASN A 53 -5.19 -7.19 -5.20
CA ASN A 53 -6.04 -8.34 -4.99
C ASN A 53 -5.55 -9.18 -3.79
N PRO A 54 -6.38 -9.43 -2.76
CA PRO A 54 -6.00 -10.21 -1.58
C PRO A 54 -5.58 -11.67 -1.89
N ALA A 55 -6.01 -12.22 -3.03
CA ALA A 55 -5.62 -13.54 -3.49
C ALA A 55 -4.17 -13.58 -4.00
N HIS A 56 -3.58 -12.43 -4.34
CA HIS A 56 -2.22 -12.36 -4.84
C HIS A 56 -1.20 -12.50 -3.69
N ARG A 57 -0.21 -13.37 -3.89
CA ARG A 57 0.77 -13.74 -2.85
C ARG A 57 1.57 -12.54 -2.36
N SER A 58 1.95 -11.66 -3.27
CA SER A 58 2.68 -10.41 -2.99
C SER A 58 1.85 -9.39 -2.17
N CYS A 59 0.52 -9.53 -2.12
CA CYS A 59 -0.35 -8.64 -1.35
C CYS A 59 -0.35 -8.96 0.17
N LYS A 60 0.20 -10.11 0.61
CA LYS A 60 0.07 -10.58 1.99
C LYS A 60 0.64 -9.62 3.03
N HIS A 61 1.86 -9.12 2.80
CA HIS A 61 2.55 -8.22 3.73
C HIS A 61 1.96 -6.81 3.67
N PHE A 62 1.65 -6.36 2.45
CA PHE A 62 1.01 -5.10 2.21
C PHE A 62 -0.38 -4.99 2.89
N ARG A 63 -1.21 -6.03 2.78
CA ARG A 63 -2.52 -6.08 3.46
C ARG A 63 -2.41 -5.98 4.98
N ARG A 64 -1.34 -6.53 5.56
CA ARG A 64 -1.12 -6.45 7.02
C ARG A 64 -0.88 -4.99 7.42
N LEU A 65 -0.08 -4.27 6.65
CA LEU A 65 0.17 -2.84 6.85
C LEU A 65 -1.12 -2.02 6.79
N THR A 66 -1.90 -2.13 5.70
CA THR A 66 -3.13 -1.32 5.55
C THR A 66 -4.20 -1.66 6.58
N LYS A 67 -4.31 -2.94 6.97
CA LYS A 67 -5.19 -3.33 8.07
C LYS A 67 -4.76 -2.70 9.40
N SER A 68 -3.46 -2.66 9.69
CA SER A 68 -2.98 -1.99 10.91
C SER A 68 -3.33 -0.49 10.91
N TYR A 69 -3.17 0.20 9.77
CA TYR A 69 -3.60 1.61 9.64
C TYR A 69 -5.10 1.77 9.85
N ALA A 70 -5.92 0.91 9.22
CA ALA A 70 -7.38 0.96 9.37
C ALA A 70 -7.85 0.70 10.82
N ILE A 71 -7.14 -0.15 11.58
CA ILE A 71 -7.44 -0.41 12.99
C ILE A 71 -7.04 0.78 13.87
N LEU A 72 -5.88 1.39 13.61
CA LEU A 72 -5.36 2.50 14.40
C LEU A 72 -6.04 3.83 14.09
N ARG A 73 -6.57 3.99 12.87
CA ARG A 73 -7.26 5.19 12.40
C ARG A 73 -8.56 4.82 11.66
N PRO A 74 -9.58 4.30 12.36
CA PRO A 74 -10.84 3.87 11.75
C PRO A 74 -11.64 5.02 11.14
N ASP A 75 -11.36 6.26 11.54
CA ASP A 75 -12.11 7.42 11.09
C ASP A 75 -11.62 7.98 9.75
N ILE A 76 -10.40 7.66 9.34
CA ILE A 76 -9.73 8.29 8.20
C ILE A 76 -9.84 7.38 6.97
N PRO A 77 -10.33 7.87 5.83
CA PRO A 77 -10.36 7.10 4.60
C PRO A 77 -8.93 6.78 4.13
N ILE A 78 -8.78 5.57 3.60
CA ILE A 78 -7.53 5.03 3.07
C ILE A 78 -7.77 4.65 1.60
N GLN A 79 -7.03 5.30 0.70
CA GLN A 79 -6.99 4.93 -0.71
C GLN A 79 -5.69 4.21 -1.02
N ILE A 80 -5.79 3.01 -1.61
CA ILE A 80 -4.65 2.26 -2.14
C ILE A 80 -4.57 2.51 -3.64
N LEU A 81 -3.38 2.86 -4.14
CA LEU A 81 -3.06 2.83 -5.56
C LEU A 81 -2.02 1.72 -5.79
N GLY A 82 -2.42 0.63 -6.42
CA GLY A 82 -1.57 -0.54 -6.66
C GLY A 82 -1.09 -0.66 -8.11
N GLY A 83 -0.54 -1.84 -8.43
CA GLY A 83 0.06 -2.19 -9.71
C GLY A 83 0.62 -3.61 -9.67
N HIS A 84 1.64 -3.89 -10.49
CA HIS A 84 2.36 -5.16 -10.60
C HIS A 84 1.69 -6.24 -11.45
N VAL A 85 0.37 -6.40 -11.39
CA VAL A 85 -0.29 -7.50 -12.12
C VAL A 85 -0.85 -7.09 -13.48
N HIS A 86 -0.74 -5.81 -13.85
CA HIS A 86 -1.10 -5.28 -15.18
C HIS A 86 -2.56 -5.57 -15.55
N ILE A 87 -3.47 -5.42 -14.58
CA ILE A 87 -4.90 -5.57 -14.78
C ILE A 87 -5.64 -4.33 -14.25
N ARG A 88 -6.83 -4.06 -14.80
CA ARG A 88 -7.78 -3.11 -14.20
C ARG A 88 -8.50 -3.82 -13.08
N ASP A 89 -8.26 -3.38 -11.84
CA ASP A 89 -8.95 -3.93 -10.67
C ASP A 89 -9.37 -2.81 -9.71
N LEU A 90 -10.50 -3.01 -9.04
CA LEU A 90 -10.99 -2.15 -7.97
C LEU A 90 -11.48 -3.05 -6.83
N VAL A 91 -10.81 -2.96 -5.69
CA VAL A 91 -11.10 -3.77 -4.51
C VAL A 91 -11.60 -2.89 -3.39
N VAL A 92 -12.82 -3.17 -2.90
CA VAL A 92 -13.36 -2.56 -1.69
C VAL A 92 -13.06 -3.47 -0.52
N TYR A 93 -12.27 -3.00 0.45
CA TYR A 93 -11.90 -3.77 1.64
C TYR A 93 -12.87 -3.51 2.80
N ASN A 94 -13.31 -2.26 2.96
CA ASN A 94 -14.37 -1.83 3.87
C ASN A 94 -14.94 -0.48 3.39
N ASP A 95 -15.81 0.14 4.18
CA ASP A 95 -16.48 1.41 3.92
C ASP A 95 -15.53 2.60 3.71
N LYS A 96 -14.30 2.51 4.23
CA LYS A 96 -13.30 3.59 4.19
C LYS A 96 -11.98 3.18 3.55
N LEU A 97 -11.86 1.95 3.03
CA LEU A 97 -10.65 1.39 2.44
C LEU A 97 -10.96 0.81 1.08
N THR A 98 -10.44 1.46 0.04
CA THR A 98 -10.53 0.95 -1.33
C THR A 98 -9.15 0.89 -1.97
N GLY A 99 -8.98 0.01 -2.96
CA GLY A 99 -7.79 -0.09 -3.77
C GLY A 99 -8.12 -0.04 -5.24
N LEU A 100 -7.35 0.74 -5.98
CA LEU A 100 -7.44 0.90 -7.42
C LEU A 100 -6.13 0.43 -8.06
N GLU A 101 -6.25 -0.40 -9.08
CA GLU A 101 -5.14 -0.83 -9.92
C GLU A 101 -5.45 -0.47 -11.37
N PRO A 102 -4.73 0.52 -11.95
CA PRO A 102 -4.83 0.81 -13.36
C PRO A 102 -4.00 -0.21 -14.17
N ASP A 103 -4.56 -0.68 -15.28
CA ASP A 103 -3.83 -1.48 -16.26
C ASP A 103 -2.65 -0.71 -16.85
N GLY A 104 -1.56 -1.42 -17.12
CA GLY A 104 -0.29 -0.88 -17.60
C GLY A 104 -0.25 -0.67 -19.13
N HIS A 105 -1.25 -1.14 -19.87
CA HIS A 105 -1.30 -0.95 -21.32
C HIS A 105 -2.15 0.27 -21.67
N LEU A 106 -1.47 1.37 -22.03
CA LEU A 106 -2.11 2.43 -22.81
C LEU A 106 -2.55 1.83 -24.16
N PRO A 107 -3.77 2.11 -24.64
CA PRO A 107 -4.15 1.68 -25.97
C PRO A 107 -3.11 2.20 -26.97
N LEU A 108 -2.54 1.30 -27.76
CA LEU A 108 -1.68 1.66 -28.89
C LEU A 108 -2.57 2.43 -29.87
N THR A 109 -2.50 3.76 -29.81
CA THR A 109 -3.08 4.67 -30.80
C THR A 109 -2.09 4.94 -31.90
#